data_AF-A0A919GK67-F1
#
_entry.id   AF-A0A919GK67-F1
#
_cell.length_a   1.000
_cell.length_b   1.000
_cell.length_c   1.000
_cell.angle_alpha   90.00
_cell.angle_beta   90.00
_cell.angle_gamma   90.00
#
_symmetry.space_group_name_H-M   'P 1'
#
loop_
_entity.id
_entity.type
_entity.pdbx_description
1 polymer ?
#
loop_
_entity_poly.entity_id
_entity_poly.type
_entity_poly.pdbx_seq_one_letter_code
_entity_poly.pdbx_strand_id
1 'polypeptide(L)' 'MDDDVTIHIDALTIDLTPDAVAALLTGDHDVLVPAILAALRDMPSGTRWRTVSEGQS' A
#
# COMPACT_ATOMS: atom_id res chain seq x y z
N MET A 1 15.80 22.05 -1.82
CA MET A 1 15.08 21.49 -2.98
C MET A 1 14.09 20.52 -2.38
N ASP A 2 12.81 20.63 -2.70
CA ASP A 2 11.83 19.61 -2.36
C ASP A 2 12.19 18.38 -3.19
N ASP A 3 12.85 17.42 -2.57
CA ASP A 3 13.03 16.09 -3.16
C ASP A 3 11.65 15.42 -3.13
N ASP A 4 10.88 15.63 -4.20
CA ASP A 4 9.59 14.99 -4.40
C ASP A 4 9.83 13.48 -4.54
N VAL A 5 9.52 12.73 -3.48
CA VAL A 5 9.72 11.28 -3.45
C VAL A 5 8.51 10.62 -4.07
N THR A 6 8.64 10.27 -5.35
CA THR A 6 7.65 9.42 -6.04
C THR A 6 7.95 7.94 -5.75
N ILE A 7 7.00 7.23 -5.15
CA ILE A 7 7.10 5.80 -4.89
C ILE A 7 6.26 5.06 -5.94
N HIS A 8 6.90 4.28 -6.80
CA HIS A 8 6.23 3.37 -7.72
C HIS A 8 6.02 2.00 -7.05
N ILE A 9 4.79 1.50 -7.09
CA ILE A 9 4.40 0.22 -6.49
C ILE A 9 3.74 -0.63 -7.57
N ASP A 10 4.48 -1.57 -8.16
CA ASP A 10 3.95 -2.47 -9.19
C ASP A 10 2.93 -3.48 -8.66
N ALA A 11 3.17 -3.98 -7.43
CA ALA A 11 2.27 -4.92 -6.78
C ALA A 11 2.36 -4.74 -5.25
N LEU A 12 1.19 -4.67 -4.61
CA LEU A 12 1.04 -4.58 -3.17
C LEU A 12 0.18 -5.74 -2.69
N THR A 13 0.68 -6.53 -1.76
CA THR A 13 -0.08 -7.58 -1.06
C THR A 13 -0.19 -7.18 0.39
N ILE A 14 -1.41 -6.96 0.87
CA ILE A 14 -1.70 -6.61 2.27
C ILE A 14 -2.75 -7.56 2.82
N ASP A 15 -2.64 -7.89 4.10
CA ASP A 15 -3.67 -8.63 4.81
C ASP A 15 -4.76 -7.66 5.27
N LEU A 16 -5.99 -7.90 4.82
CA LEU A 16 -7.17 -7.14 5.20
C LEU A 16 -8.04 -7.93 6.17
N THR A 17 -8.63 -7.24 7.14
CA THR A 17 -9.65 -7.83 8.00
C THR A 17 -10.93 -8.11 7.21
N PRO A 18 -11.79 -9.05 7.65
CA PRO A 18 -13.06 -9.33 6.97
C PRO A 18 -13.94 -8.09 6.77
N ASP A 19 -13.91 -7.17 7.74
CA ASP A 19 -14.66 -5.92 7.70
C ASP A 19 -14.15 -4.97 6.59
N ALA A 20 -12.82 -4.86 6.46
CA ALA A 20 -12.19 -4.10 5.38
C ALA A 20 -12.47 -4.72 3.99
N VAL A 21 -12.54 -6.05 3.90
CA VAL A 21 -12.95 -6.73 2.66
C VAL A 21 -14.41 -6.42 2.33
N ALA A 22 -15.30 -6.39 3.32
CA ALA A 22 -16.68 -5.99 3.10
C ALA A 22 -16.75 -4.54 2.60
N ALA A 23 -16.01 -3.62 3.23
CA ALA A 23 -15.92 -2.22 2.82
C ALA A 23 -15.40 -2.05 1.38
N LEU A 24 -14.43 -2.86 0.96
CA LEU A 24 -13.95 -2.90 -0.43
C LEU A 24 -15.06 -3.28 -1.42
N LEU A 25 -15.85 -4.30 -1.07
CA LEU A 25 -16.94 -4.78 -1.93
C LEU A 25 -18.11 -3.80 -2.00
N THR A 26 -18.35 -3.03 -0.94
CA THR A 26 -19.42 -2.03 -0.87
C THR A 26 -18.99 -0.64 -1.34
N GLY A 27 -17.68 -0.41 -1.55
CA GLY A 27 -17.13 0.91 -1.89
C GLY A 27 -17.10 1.88 -0.70
N ASP A 28 -17.09 1.37 0.52
CA ASP A 28 -17.05 2.19 1.74
C ASP A 28 -15.61 2.62 2.05
N HIS A 29 -15.24 3.80 1.54
CA HIS A 29 -13.88 4.32 1.67
C HIS A 29 -13.53 4.76 3.10
N ASP A 30 -14.51 5.15 3.90
CA ASP A 30 -14.31 5.59 5.28
C ASP A 30 -13.79 4.45 6.18
N VAL A 31 -14.19 3.20 5.90
CA VAL A 31 -13.65 2.01 6.60
C VAL A 31 -12.44 1.43 5.86
N LEU A 32 -12.45 1.39 4.52
CA LEU A 32 -11.40 0.76 3.72
C LEU A 32 -10.05 1.48 3.84
N VAL A 33 -10.04 2.82 3.72
CA VAL A 33 -8.77 3.59 3.70
C VAL A 33 -8.00 3.46 5.02
N PRO A 34 -8.62 3.63 6.21
CA PRO A 34 -7.94 3.38 7.47
C PRO A 34 -7.41 1.96 7.62
N ALA A 35 -8.13 0.96 7.12
CA ALA A 35 -7.70 -0.43 7.19
C ALA A 35 -6.45 -0.69 6.33
N ILE A 36 -6.40 -0.15 5.11
CA ILE A 36 -5.22 -0.23 4.23
C ILE A 36 -4.02 0.47 4.88
N LEU A 37 -4.21 1.67 5.44
CA LEU A 37 -3.14 2.40 6.12
C LEU A 37 -2.63 1.66 7.37
N ALA A 38 -3.52 1.01 8.12
CA ALA A 38 -3.14 0.19 9.24
C ALA A 38 -2.31 -1.03 8.80
N ALA A 39 -2.72 -1.72 7.74
CA ALA A 39 -1.98 -2.84 7.18
C ALA A 39 -0.60 -2.43 6.65
N LEU A 40 -0.50 -1.27 5.98
CA LEU A 40 0.77 -0.71 5.52
C LEU A 40 1.70 -0.31 6.67
N ARG A 41 1.16 0.20 7.77
CA ARG A 41 1.95 0.55 8.96
C ARG A 41 2.46 -0.69 9.70
N ASP A 42 1.68 -1.77 9.71
CA ASP A 42 2.05 -3.02 10.37
C ASP A 42 3.03 -3.87 9.55
N MET A 43 3.16 -3.58 8.25
CA MET A 43 4.14 -4.26 7.41
C MET A 43 5.56 -4.15 7.97
N PRO A 44 6.27 -5.27 8.11
CA PRO A 44 7.66 -5.22 8.54
C PRO A 44 8.47 -4.43 7.51
N SER A 45 9.37 -3.57 8.00
CA SER A 45 10.28 -2.75 7.20
C SER A 45 11.23 -3.57 6.30
N GLY A 46 11.26 -4.89 6.47
CA GLY A 46 11.94 -5.86 5.60
C GLY A 46 11.10 -6.42 4.45
N THR A 47 9.83 -6.00 4.30
CA THR A 47 9.05 -6.27 3.10
C THR A 47 9.82 -5.65 1.94
N ARG A 48 10.43 -6.51 1.12
CA ARG A 48 11.29 -6.09 0.02
C ARG A 48 10.44 -5.39 -1.03
N TRP A 49 10.22 -4.09 -0.85
CA TRP A 49 9.79 -3.20 -1.91
C TRP A 49 10.82 -3.38 -3.03
N ARG A 50 10.46 -4.10 -4.09
CA ARG A 50 11.29 -4.13 -5.29
C ARG A 50 11.17 -2.74 -5.88
N THR A 51 12.04 -1.83 -5.46
CA THR A 51 12.29 -0.61 -6.20
C THR A 51 12.89 -1.04 -7.53
N VAL A 52 12.07 -1.06 -8.59
CA VAL A 52 12.59 -1.13 -9.95
C VAL A 52 13.20 0.23 -10.24
N SER A 53 14.51 0.34 -10.04
CA SER A 53 15.26 1.41 -10.68
C SER A 53 15.24 1.11 -12.17
N GLU A 54 14.36 1.77 -12.92
CA GLU A 54 14.44 1.76 -14.38
C GLU A 54 15.85 2.22 -14.75
N GLY A 55 16.65 1.29 -15.23
CA GLY A 55 17.94 1.58 -15.83
C GLY A 55 17.69 2.44 -17.05
N GLN A 56 17.96 3.74 -16.93
CA GLN A 56 18.24 4.60 -18.07
C GLN A 56 19.53 4.08 -18.70
N SER A 57 19.40 3.36 -19.80
CA SER A 57 20.49 2.97 -20.69
C SER A 57 20.40 3.71 -22.00
#